data_AF-A0A938UH72-F1
#
_entry.id   AF-A0A938UH72-F1
#
_cell.length_a   1.000
_cell.length_b   1.000
_cell.length_c   1.000
_cell.angle_alpha   90.00
_cell.angle_beta   90.00
_cell.angle_gamma   90.00
#
_symmetry.space_group_name_H-M   'P 1'
#
loop_
_entity.id
_entity.type
_entity.pdbx_description
1 polymer ?
#
loop_
_entity_poly.entity_id
_entity_poly.type
_entity_poly.pdbx_seq_one_letter_code
_entity_poly.pdbx_strand_id
1 'polypeptide(L)' 'MEITPEEKEMLDRIEENRYSGGAYKRATWIDMVCRTANDRAVLDGLCRKGLAETGLGGTVAGDPYDACWLTSKGKALRG' A
#
# COMPACT_ATOMS: atom_id res chain seq x y z
N MET A 1 14.21 -0.44 -14.12
CA MET A 1 13.99 -0.30 -12.67
C MET A 1 13.76 -1.69 -12.15
N GLU A 2 14.62 -2.14 -11.25
CA GLU A 2 14.55 -3.49 -10.70
C GLU A 2 13.73 -3.46 -9.41
N ILE A 3 12.79 -4.40 -9.28
CA ILE A 3 12.02 -4.64 -8.05
C ILE A 3 12.38 -6.02 -7.53
N THR A 4 12.52 -6.17 -6.22
CA THR A 4 12.78 -7.47 -5.61
C THR A 4 11.50 -8.32 -5.55
N PRO A 5 11.61 -9.64 -5.33
CA PRO A 5 10.44 -10.48 -5.08
C PRO A 5 9.59 -9.99 -3.90
N GLU A 6 10.22 -9.51 -2.83
CA GLU A 6 9.55 -8.99 -1.63
C GLU A 6 8.82 -7.68 -1.92
N GLU A 7 9.43 -6.79 -2.71
CA GLU A 7 8.77 -5.57 -3.17
C GLU A 7 7.57 -5.88 -4.05
N LYS A 8 7.68 -6.88 -4.94
CA LYS A 8 6.57 -7.32 -5.78
C LYS A 8 5.43 -7.89 -4.93
N GLU A 9 5.74 -8.74 -3.96
CA GLU A 9 4.75 -9.27 -3.00
C GLU A 9 4.06 -8.13 -2.24
N MET A 10 4.82 -7.11 -1.81
CA MET A 10 4.25 -5.95 -1.15
C MET A 10 3.31 -5.16 -2.07
N LEU A 11 3.62 -5.01 -3.36
CA LEU A 11 2.69 -4.38 -4.33
C LEU A 11 1.35 -5.13 -4.39
N ASP A 12 1.39 -6.47 -4.41
CA ASP A 12 0.19 -7.31 -4.41
C ASP A 12 -0.60 -7.17 -3.10
N ARG A 13 0.09 -7.25 -1.95
CA ARG A 13 -0.53 -7.08 -0.62
C ARG A 13 -1.23 -5.74 -0.51
N ILE A 14 -0.63 -4.64 -0.97
CA ILE A 14 -1.25 -3.31 -0.92
C ILE A 14 -2.57 -3.30 -1.69
N GLU A 15 -2.62 -3.82 -2.92
CA GLU A 15 -3.86 -3.74 -3.73
C GLU A 15 -4.93 -4.73 -3.24
N GLU A 16 -4.55 -5.92 -2.79
CA GLU A 16 -5.48 -6.96 -2.29
C GLU A 16 -6.13 -6.59 -0.96
N ASN A 17 -5.44 -5.81 -0.13
CA ASN A 17 -5.93 -5.38 1.19
C ASN A 17 -6.58 -3.99 1.16
N ARG A 18 -6.93 -3.47 -0.02
CA ARG A 18 -7.69 -2.23 -0.12
C ARG A 18 -9.01 -2.35 0.61
N TYR A 19 -9.22 -1.46 1.58
CA TYR A 19 -10.44 -1.45 2.37
C TYR A 19 -11.64 -1.10 1.48
N SER A 20 -12.63 -1.99 1.40
CA SER A 20 -13.91 -1.75 0.74
C SER A 20 -14.98 -1.44 1.78
N GLY A 21 -15.52 -0.23 1.74
CA GLY A 21 -16.68 0.19 2.54
C GLY A 21 -17.82 0.57 1.61
N GLY A 22 -18.72 -0.37 1.33
CA GLY A 22 -19.77 -0.18 0.32
C GLY A 22 -19.19 -0.06 -1.10
N ALA A 23 -19.67 0.93 -1.87
CA ALA A 23 -19.24 1.14 -3.27
C ALA A 23 -17.87 1.81 -3.42
N TYR A 24 -17.25 2.27 -2.33
CA TYR A 24 -16.02 3.06 -2.38
C TYR A 24 -14.80 2.22 -2.01
N LYS A 25 -13.83 2.13 -2.94
CA LYS A 25 -12.52 1.55 -2.68
C LYS A 25 -11.62 2.57 -2.00
N ARG A 26 -11.22 2.30 -0.75
CA ARG A 26 -10.33 3.18 0.03
C ARG A 26 -8.86 2.76 -0.10
N ALA A 27 -8.00 3.54 0.52
CA ALA A 27 -6.59 3.21 0.67
C ALA A 27 -6.42 2.00 1.61
N THR A 28 -5.24 1.38 1.55
CA THR A 28 -4.93 0.20 2.33
C THR A 28 -4.33 0.61 3.67
N TRP A 29 -4.81 0.01 4.75
CA TRP A 29 -4.27 0.24 6.08
C TRP A 29 -2.83 -0.28 6.17
N ILE A 30 -1.86 0.55 6.57
CA ILE A 30 -0.46 0.14 6.64
C ILE A 30 -0.30 -1.05 7.58
N ASP A 31 -0.93 -1.04 8.76
CA ASP A 31 -0.76 -2.12 9.74
C ASP A 31 -1.36 -3.47 9.29
N MET A 32 -2.27 -3.48 8.31
CA MET A 32 -2.77 -4.74 7.73
C MET A 32 -1.73 -5.39 6.81
N VAL A 33 -0.95 -4.57 6.09
CA VAL A 33 0.04 -5.04 5.11
C VAL A 33 1.48 -4.94 5.60
N CYS A 34 1.75 -4.28 6.72
CA CYS A 34 3.08 -4.16 7.32
C CYS A 34 3.05 -4.70 8.75
N ARG A 35 3.30 -6.00 8.91
CA ARG A 35 3.23 -6.70 10.20
C ARG A 35 4.58 -6.70 10.92
N THR A 36 5.66 -6.45 10.20
CA THR A 36 7.04 -6.46 10.68
C THR A 36 7.77 -5.17 10.34
N ALA A 37 8.88 -4.90 11.04
CA ALA A 37 9.77 -3.80 10.69
C ALA A 37 10.35 -3.95 9.27
N ASN A 38 10.55 -5.20 8.82
CA ASN A 38 11.00 -5.48 7.46
C ASN A 38 9.94 -5.09 6.41
N ASP A 39 8.66 -5.40 6.66
CA ASP A 39 7.58 -4.97 5.76
C ASP A 39 7.56 -3.43 5.61
N ARG A 40 7.74 -2.70 6.72
CA ARG A 40 7.81 -1.23 6.68
C ARG A 40 9.02 -0.72 5.88
N ALA A 41 10.16 -1.41 5.97
CA ALA A 41 11.34 -1.08 5.16
C ALA A 41 11.10 -1.34 3.66
N VAL A 42 10.39 -2.43 3.31
CA VAL A 42 9.98 -2.73 1.93
C VAL A 42 9.02 -1.64 1.41
N LEU A 43 8.03 -1.25 2.20
CA LEU A 43 7.09 -0.17 1.84
C LEU A 43 7.82 1.18 1.64
N ASP A 44 8.77 1.53 2.50
CA ASP A 44 9.60 2.73 2.35
C ASP A 44 10.46 2.67 1.07
N GLY A 45 11.04 1.50 0.77
CA GLY A 45 11.73 1.24 -0.49
C GLY A 45 10.86 1.50 -1.73
N LEU A 46 9.62 1.00 -1.71
CA LEU A 46 8.63 1.26 -2.77
C LEU A 46 8.27 2.75 -2.88
N CYS A 47 8.13 3.46 -1.75
CA CYS A 47 7.86 4.89 -1.74
C CYS A 47 9.01 5.69 -2.36
N ARG A 48 10.25 5.39 -1.99
CA ARG A 48 11.45 6.03 -2.58
C ARG A 48 11.57 5.77 -4.09
N LYS A 49 11.07 4.63 -4.57
CA LYS A 49 11.02 4.28 -6.01
C LYS A 49 9.84 4.93 -6.75
N GLY A 50 8.95 5.64 -6.04
CA GLY A 50 7.73 6.24 -6.57
C GLY A 50 6.66 5.21 -6.98
N LEU A 51 6.66 4.04 -6.36
CA LEU A 51 5.75 2.93 -6.66
C LEU A 51 4.55 2.88 -5.72
N ALA A 52 4.75 3.35 -4.49
CA ALA A 52 3.71 3.52 -3.50
C ALA A 52 3.79 4.93 -2.90
N GLU A 53 2.70 5.35 -2.28
CA GLU A 53 2.65 6.53 -1.43
C GLU A 53 1.99 6.14 -0.10
N THR A 54 2.33 6.89 0.95
CA THR A 54 1.70 6.79 2.27
C THR A 54 1.02 8.10 2.62
N GLY A 55 0.01 8.03 3.47
CA GLY A 55 -0.69 9.21 3.97
C GLY A 55 -1.83 8.82 4.89
N LEU A 56 -2.72 9.78 5.18
CA LEU A 56 -3.88 9.53 6.03
C LEU A 56 -5.06 9.00 5.20
N GLY A 57 -5.52 7.81 5.52
CA GLY A 57 -6.83 7.30 5.15
C GLY A 57 -7.88 7.66 6.21
N GLY A 58 -9.15 7.40 5.90
CA GLY A 58 -10.25 7.53 6.84
C GLY A 58 -11.15 6.30 6.82
N THR A 59 -11.64 5.85 7.97
CA THR A 59 -12.66 4.80 8.08
C THR A 59 -14.03 5.32 7.63
N VAL A 60 -15.02 4.44 7.49
CA VAL A 60 -16.39 4.87 7.16
C VAL A 60 -16.96 5.84 8.20
N ALA A 61 -16.59 5.66 9.47
CA ALA A 61 -16.96 6.55 10.57
C ALA A 61 -16.16 7.85 10.62
N GLY A 62 -15.11 7.99 9.79
CA GLY A 62 -14.27 9.19 9.72
C GLY A 62 -13.01 9.12 10.57
N ASP A 63 -12.74 8.00 11.25
CA ASP A 63 -11.52 7.84 12.04
C ASP A 63 -10.29 7.80 11.12
N PRO A 64 -9.26 8.62 11.37
CA PRO A 64 -8.07 8.65 10.55
C PRO A 64 -7.23 7.39 10.73
N TYR A 65 -6.45 7.06 9.71
CA TYR A 65 -5.44 6.02 9.82
C TYR A 65 -4.24 6.16 8.88
N ASP A 66 -3.13 5.53 9.25
CA ASP A 66 -1.96 5.40 8.39
C ASP A 66 -2.24 4.45 7.22
N ALA A 67 -2.27 5.02 6.03
CA ALA A 67 -2.67 4.36 4.80
C ALA A 67 -1.55 4.33 3.77
N CYS A 68 -1.63 3.38 2.84
CA CYS A 68 -0.78 3.29 1.67
C CYS A 68 -1.60 2.96 0.41
N TRP A 69 -1.09 3.37 -0.75
CA TRP A 69 -1.66 3.03 -2.05
C TRP A 69 -0.59 2.99 -3.13
N LEU A 70 -0.86 2.22 -4.19
CA LEU A 70 0.01 2.17 -5.35
C LEU A 70 -0.16 3.43 -6.20
N THR A 71 0.96 4.00 -6.66
CA THR A 71 0.96 5.01 -7.72
C THR A 71 0.59 4.35 -9.06
N SER A 72 0.33 5.16 -10.09
CA SER A 72 0.15 4.63 -11.46
C SER A 72 1.34 3.76 -11.91
N LYS A 73 2.56 4.11 -11.48
CA LYS A 73 3.78 3.37 -11.78
C LYS A 73 3.84 2.04 -11.02
N GLY A 74 3.46 2.01 -9.74
CA GLY A 74 3.37 0.77 -8.96
C GLY A 74 2.33 -0.20 -9.52
N LYS A 75 1.16 0.32 -9.93
CA LYS A 75 0.11 -0.50 -10.57
C LYS A 75 0.56 -1.13 -11.88
N ALA A 76 1.36 -0.43 -12.68
CA ALA A 76 1.87 -0.94 -13.94
C ALA A 76 2.84 -2.13 -13.79
N LEU A 77 3.50 -2.27 -12.64
CA LEU A 77 4.44 -3.36 -12.36
C LEU A 77 3.79 -4.59 -11.73
N ARG A 78 2.55 -4.45 -11.27
CA ARG A 78 1.76 -5.55 -10.75
C ARG A 78 1.24 -6.46 -11.88
N GLY A 79 1.11 -5.90 -13.09
CA GLY A 79 0.64 -6.60 -14.30
C GLY A 79 1.66 -7.53 -14.94
#